data_AF-A0AAN1JLT2-F1
#
_entry.id   AF-A0AAN1JLT2-F1
#
_cell.length_a   1.000
_cell.length_b   1.000
_cell.length_c   1.000
_cell.angle_alpha   90.00
_cell.angle_beta   90.00
_cell.angle_gamma   90.00
#
_symmetry.space_group_name_H-M   'P 1'
#
loop_
_entity.id
_entity.type
_entity.pdbx_description
1 polymer ?
#
loop_
_entity_poly.entity_id
_entity_poly.type
_entity_poly.pdbx_seq_one_letter_code
_entity_poly.pdbx_strand_id
1 'polypeptide(L)'
;MTAHNPCFASISLIAGGGRGYNAQMIGYRYWPKVGFDAELFDGETASAPHLVTCRTVQDIVALDTAWGSANGSQRLMEFDLRADSPGWQKLLDYLHEKEFI
;
A
#
# COMPACT_ATOMS: atom_id res chain seq x y z
N MET A 1 -8.41 8.90 20.98
CA MET A 1 -7.20 9.65 21.35
C MET A 1 -6.37 9.73 20.09
N THR A 2 -6.33 10.89 19.44
CA THR A 2 -5.85 10.98 18.05
C THR A 2 -4.47 11.62 18.01
N ALA A 3 -3.47 10.83 17.63
CA ALA A 3 -2.10 11.26 17.45
C ALA A 3 -1.96 12.01 16.11
N HIS A 4 -2.50 13.22 16.03
CA HIS A 4 -2.23 14.13 14.91
C HIS A 4 -1.17 15.12 15.37
N ASN A 5 0.08 14.90 14.99
CA ASN A 5 1.14 15.89 15.20
C ASN A 5 1.17 16.81 13.96
N PRO A 6 0.79 18.09 14.06
CA PRO A 6 0.55 18.98 12.91
C PRO A 6 1.79 19.27 12.03
N CYS A 7 2.98 18.78 12.41
CA CYS A 7 4.22 19.03 11.67
C CYS A 7 4.67 17.88 10.76
N PHE A 8 4.09 16.68 10.86
CA PHE A 8 4.44 15.56 9.98
C PHE A 8 3.31 15.31 8.99
N ALA A 9 3.62 15.41 7.69
CA ALA A 9 2.65 15.20 6.62
C ALA A 9 2.54 13.74 6.19
N SER A 10 3.67 13.01 6.22
CA SER A 10 3.71 11.62 5.76
C SER A 10 4.83 10.82 6.41
N ILE A 11 4.73 9.49 6.30
CA ILE A 11 5.79 8.53 6.61
C ILE A 11 6.12 7.77 5.34
N SER A 12 7.38 7.75 4.92
CA SER A 12 7.82 6.99 3.74
C SER A 12 8.68 5.80 4.14
N LEU A 13 8.40 4.62 3.57
CA LEU A 13 9.15 3.38 3.82
C LEU A 13 9.35 2.61 2.51
N ILE A 14 10.45 1.87 2.42
CA ILE A 14 10.63 0.92 1.33
C ILE A 14 9.78 -0.32 1.59
N ALA A 15 8.85 -0.59 0.69
CA ALA A 15 8.03 -1.79 0.66
C ALA A 15 8.83 -2.95 0.05
N GLY A 16 9.81 -3.45 0.81
CA GLY A 16 10.79 -4.41 0.30
C GLY A 16 10.21 -5.73 -0.23
N GLY A 17 10.94 -6.35 -1.18
CA GLY A 17 10.63 -7.67 -1.75
C GLY A 17 9.81 -7.64 -3.04
N GLY A 18 9.19 -8.77 -3.37
CA GLY A 18 8.41 -8.91 -4.60
C GLY A 18 9.24 -9.29 -5.82
N ARG A 19 8.67 -9.16 -7.01
CA ARG A 19 9.25 -9.65 -8.26
C ARG A 19 10.62 -9.00 -8.53
N GLY A 20 11.66 -9.82 -8.65
CA GLY A 20 13.03 -9.36 -8.93
C GLY A 20 13.82 -8.87 -7.71
N TYR A 21 13.27 -9.00 -6.49
CA TYR A 21 13.90 -8.56 -5.25
C TYR A 21 14.05 -9.71 -4.24
N ASN A 22 14.61 -9.39 -3.07
CA ASN A 22 14.84 -10.37 -2.00
C ASN A 22 13.51 -11.04 -1.56
N ALA A 23 13.42 -12.35 -1.77
CA ALA A 23 12.24 -13.15 -1.46
C ALA A 23 11.93 -13.26 0.05
N GLN A 24 12.88 -12.93 0.93
CA GLN A 24 12.67 -12.89 2.37
C GLN A 24 11.96 -11.61 2.84
N MET A 25 11.87 -10.59 1.98
CA MET A 25 11.18 -9.34 2.28
C MET A 25 9.72 -9.39 1.81
N ILE A 26 8.81 -8.88 2.63
CA ILE A 26 7.36 -8.96 2.42
C ILE A 26 6.66 -7.59 2.41
N GLY A 27 7.43 -6.51 2.46
CA GLY A 27 6.92 -5.14 2.56
C GLY A 27 5.98 -4.77 1.41
N TYR A 28 6.33 -5.13 0.17
CA TYR A 28 5.49 -4.87 -1.02
C TYR A 28 4.06 -5.42 -0.87
N ARG A 29 3.88 -6.51 -0.12
CA ARG A 29 2.60 -7.19 0.09
C ARG A 29 1.88 -6.72 1.34
N TYR A 30 2.62 -6.24 2.35
CA TYR A 30 2.07 -5.94 3.66
C TYR A 30 1.76 -4.46 3.86
N TRP A 31 2.63 -3.55 3.41
CA TRP A 31 2.42 -2.10 3.56
C TRP A 31 1.11 -1.59 2.94
N PRO A 32 0.67 -2.07 1.77
CA PRO A 32 -0.63 -1.68 1.25
C PRO A 32 -1.82 -2.09 2.13
N LYS A 33 -1.70 -3.16 2.91
CA LYS A 33 -2.79 -3.62 3.79
C LYS A 33 -3.01 -2.69 4.98
N VAL A 34 -1.97 -1.97 5.38
CA VAL A 34 -1.99 -1.07 6.55
C VAL A 34 -2.01 0.40 6.14
N GLY A 35 -2.39 0.70 4.89
CA GLY A 35 -2.70 2.06 4.44
C GLY A 35 -1.56 2.82 3.74
N PHE A 36 -0.39 2.22 3.53
CA PHE A 36 0.63 2.82 2.68
C PHE A 36 0.23 2.74 1.21
N ASP A 37 0.58 3.74 0.43
CA ASP A 37 0.32 3.78 -1.01
C ASP A 37 1.54 4.24 -1.81
N ALA A 38 1.51 4.00 -3.10
CA ALA A 38 2.46 4.51 -4.07
C ALA A 38 1.81 4.54 -5.44
N GLU A 39 2.26 5.46 -6.30
CA GLU A 39 1.93 5.42 -7.71
C GLU A 39 2.46 4.12 -8.35
N LEU A 40 1.73 3.64 -9.36
CA LEU A 40 2.17 2.53 -10.17
C LEU A 40 3.32 2.97 -11.09
N PHE A 41 4.24 2.05 -11.36
CA PHE A 41 5.27 2.32 -12.35
C PHE A 41 4.69 2.25 -13.77
N ASP A 42 5.30 2.99 -14.69
CA ASP A 42 4.91 2.98 -16.10
C ASP A 42 4.93 1.56 -16.67
N GLY A 43 3.80 1.16 -17.28
CA GLY A 43 3.65 -0.15 -17.89
C GLY A 43 3.54 -1.33 -16.91
N GLU A 44 3.50 -1.09 -15.60
CA GLU A 44 3.39 -2.14 -14.58
C GLU A 44 2.15 -3.04 -14.80
N THR A 45 1.04 -2.43 -15.18
CA THR A 45 -0.24 -3.11 -15.43
C THR A 45 -0.49 -3.41 -16.91
N ALA A 46 0.50 -3.23 -17.80
CA ALA A 46 0.30 -3.38 -19.24
C ALA A 46 -0.18 -4.77 -19.67
N SER A 47 0.17 -5.82 -18.93
CA SER A 47 -0.28 -7.19 -19.16
C SER A 47 -1.60 -7.55 -18.46
N ALA A 48 -2.24 -6.60 -17.77
CA ALA A 48 -3.45 -6.80 -16.97
C ALA A 48 -4.51 -5.75 -17.34
N PRO A 49 -5.27 -5.95 -18.44
CA PRO A 49 -6.22 -4.95 -18.95
C PRO A 49 -7.29 -4.52 -17.94
N HIS A 50 -7.67 -5.40 -17.01
CA HIS A 50 -8.64 -5.08 -15.95
C HIS A 50 -8.12 -4.05 -14.95
N LEU A 51 -6.81 -3.82 -14.88
CA LEU A 51 -6.16 -2.85 -13.99
C LEU A 51 -5.84 -1.51 -14.69
N VAL A 52 -6.31 -1.29 -15.92
CA VAL A 52 -5.97 -0.11 -16.73
C VAL A 52 -6.38 1.22 -16.08
N THR A 53 -7.39 1.20 -15.21
CA THR A 53 -7.86 2.38 -14.47
C THR A 53 -7.10 2.64 -13.18
N CYS A 54 -6.33 1.67 -12.69
CA CYS A 54 -5.55 1.80 -11.46
C CYS A 54 -4.40 2.80 -11.66
N ARG A 55 -4.19 3.66 -10.68
CA ARG A 55 -3.11 4.66 -10.62
C ARG A 55 -2.17 4.40 -9.46
N THR A 56 -2.67 3.79 -8.39
CA THR A 56 -1.87 3.50 -7.21
C THR A 56 -1.91 2.02 -6.83
N VAL A 57 -1.03 1.63 -5.91
CA VAL A 57 -1.02 0.27 -5.35
C VAL A 57 -2.31 0.01 -4.58
N GLN A 58 -2.89 1.01 -3.92
CA GLN A 58 -4.19 0.87 -3.25
C GLN A 58 -5.34 0.61 -4.24
N ASP A 59 -5.30 1.19 -5.45
CA ASP A 59 -6.28 0.88 -6.49
C ASP A 59 -6.20 -0.60 -6.89
N ILE A 60 -4.98 -1.13 -7.04
CA ILE A 60 -4.77 -2.56 -7.34
C ILE A 60 -5.26 -3.42 -6.19
N VAL A 61 -4.94 -3.09 -4.94
CA VAL A 61 -5.38 -3.89 -3.78
C VAL A 61 -6.90 -3.90 -3.68
N ALA A 62 -7.55 -2.76 -3.92
CA ALA A 62 -9.01 -2.65 -3.90
C ALA A 62 -9.69 -3.44 -5.03
N LEU A 63 -9.04 -3.54 -6.20
CA LEU A 63 -9.62 -4.21 -7.38
C LEU A 63 -9.24 -5.70 -7.49
N ASP A 64 -7.97 -6.03 -7.27
CA ASP A 64 -7.40 -7.38 -7.42
C ASP A 64 -6.19 -7.59 -6.48
N THR A 65 -6.47 -7.90 -5.22
CA THR A 65 -5.45 -8.22 -4.21
C THR A 65 -4.56 -9.42 -4.61
N ALA A 66 -5.10 -10.37 -5.38
CA ALA A 66 -4.36 -11.57 -5.78
C ALA A 66 -3.28 -11.22 -6.80
N TRP A 67 -3.61 -10.39 -7.79
CA TRP A 67 -2.65 -9.87 -8.76
C TRP A 67 -1.54 -9.07 -8.08
N GLY A 68 -1.91 -8.15 -7.16
CA GLY A 68 -0.93 -7.35 -6.41
C GLY A 68 0.04 -8.22 -5.61
N SER A 69 -0.44 -9.31 -5.00
CA SER A 69 0.42 -10.25 -4.28
C SER A 69 1.38 -11.02 -5.20
N ALA A 70 0.98 -11.31 -6.45
CA ALA A 70 1.78 -12.08 -7.39
C ALA A 70 2.77 -11.24 -8.21
N ASN A 71 2.40 -10.00 -8.53
CA ASN A 71 3.14 -9.14 -9.47
C ASN A 71 3.79 -7.92 -8.81
N GLY A 72 3.45 -7.63 -7.55
CA GLY A 72 3.99 -6.50 -6.82
C GLY A 72 5.52 -6.57 -6.66
N SER A 73 6.10 -5.39 -6.49
CA SER A 73 7.54 -5.19 -6.47
C SER A 73 7.94 -4.12 -5.46
N GLN A 74 9.21 -4.14 -5.08
CA GLN A 74 9.78 -3.18 -4.15
C GLN A 74 9.66 -1.76 -4.67
N ARG A 75 9.16 -0.85 -3.81
CA ARG A 75 9.09 0.58 -4.08
C ARG A 75 9.06 1.39 -2.79
N LEU A 76 9.36 2.68 -2.89
CA LEU A 76 9.04 3.63 -1.83
C LEU A 76 7.52 3.77 -1.76
N MET A 77 6.94 3.61 -0.58
CA MET A 77 5.52 3.88 -0.32
C MET A 77 5.39 4.91 0.77
N GLU A 78 4.28 5.63 0.74
CA GLU A 78 3.97 6.70 1.67
C GLU A 78 2.68 6.41 2.43
N PHE A 79 2.67 6.71 3.72
CA PHE A 79 1.47 6.80 4.54
C PHE A 79 1.16 8.26 4.79
N ASP A 80 0.00 8.72 4.33
CA ASP A 80 -0.48 10.09 4.51
C ASP A 80 -1.03 10.28 5.93
N LEU A 81 -0.47 11.22 6.69
CA LEU A 81 -0.81 11.46 8.09
C LEU A 81 -1.97 12.46 8.27
N ARG A 82 -2.50 13.07 7.20
CA ARG A 82 -3.69 13.94 7.29
C ARG A 82 -4.84 13.15 7.90
N ALA A 83 -5.62 13.80 8.78
CA ALA A 83 -6.66 13.11 9.57
C ALA A 83 -7.76 12.45 8.72
N ASP A 84 -7.97 12.94 7.50
CA ASP A 84 -8.93 12.46 6.51
C ASP A 84 -8.31 11.51 5.47
N SER A 85 -7.06 11.06 5.66
CA SER A 85 -6.41 10.18 4.71
C SER A 85 -7.09 8.80 4.66
N PRO A 86 -7.26 8.21 3.46
CA PRO A 86 -7.76 6.83 3.33
C PRO A 86 -6.88 5.79 4.04
N GLY A 87 -5.59 6.09 4.22
CA GLY A 87 -4.63 5.23 4.91
C GLY A 87 -5.02 4.99 6.37
N TRP A 88 -5.54 6.01 7.07
CA TRP A 88 -6.02 5.85 8.45
C TRP A 88 -7.19 4.88 8.55
N GLN A 89 -8.19 5.00 7.67
CA GLN A 89 -9.33 4.08 7.67
C GLN A 89 -8.86 2.64 7.46
N LYS A 90 -7.99 2.41 6.46
CA LYS A 90 -7.42 1.07 6.20
C LYS A 90 -6.63 0.53 7.39
N LEU A 91 -5.83 1.36 8.05
CA LEU A 91 -5.08 0.96 9.24
C LEU A 91 -6.03 0.57 10.38
N LEU A 92 -7.07 1.37 10.64
CA LEU A 92 -8.04 1.08 11.70
C LEU A 92 -8.83 -0.19 11.40
N ASP A 93 -9.29 -0.37 10.17
CA ASP A 93 -9.97 -1.61 9.73
C ASP A 93 -9.07 -2.83 9.93
N TYR A 94 -7.80 -2.73 9.51
CA TYR A 94 -6.81 -3.79 9.71
C TYR A 94 -6.60 -4.13 11.19
N LEU A 95 -6.50 -3.12 12.07
CA LEU A 95 -6.28 -3.35 13.50
C LEU A 95 -7.51 -3.97 14.18
N HIS A 96 -8.72 -3.57 13.79
CA HIS A 96 -9.96 -4.21 14.24
C HIS A 96 -10.07 -5.66 13.76
N GLU A 97 -9.79 -5.94 12.48
CA GLU A 97 -9.79 -7.32 11.94
C GLU A 97 -8.77 -8.24 12.62
N LYS A 98 -7.71 -7.67 13.20
CA LYS A 98 -6.67 -8.40 13.94
C LYS A 98 -6.86 -8.40 15.45
N GLU A 99 -7.97 -7.88 15.95
CA GLU A 99 -8.29 -7.81 17.38
C GLU A 99 -7.22 -7.08 18.21
N PHE A 100 -6.50 -6.13 17.61
CA PHE A 100 -5.54 -5.28 18.32
C PHE A 100 -6.21 -4.09 19.01
N ILE A 101 -7.39 -3.67 18.53
CA ILE A 101 -8.25 -2.62 19.09
C ILE A 101 -9.73 -2.96 18.94
#